data_AF-A0A955M468-F1
#
_entry.id   AF-A0A955M468-F1
#
_cell.length_a   1.000
_cell.length_b   1.000
_cell.length_c   1.000
_cell.angle_alpha   90.00
_cell.angle_beta   90.00
_cell.angle_gamma   90.00
#
_symmetry.space_group_name_H-M   'P 1'
#
loop_
_entity.id
_entity.type
_entity.pdbx_description
1 polymer ?
#
loop_
_entity_poly.entity_id
_entity_poly.type
_entity_poly.pdbx_seq_one_letter_code
_entity_poly.pdbx_strand_id
1 'polypeptide(L)'
;MVSQNTTVTDDWNRWFKWANRFDQAMAFSFYGLIFFLPISIAMVEWFTGLSLLFFILKRGCHFRILFQEDGSRKKSASNLYRLFVQAFNLPSTSLNPWVWYWCGICLFSSFFSPFFKVSLIGFLGKILQNVFLFFNFYEAIRDRKRINAFIGVWCFSVGLIVISGLVQYFTGEDFLRHRIVEDGRLSSSLRAPNDFGVYLVTIFPFLITSVMQMFAPRENGVPFQQPGIKRSILKIALPIFLIALVICIGLTFSRGSWLACGMCLAFMVFQDKKLVKWVLPMGGVFFVVFTMKMLDDRSHANMLSLLSTFGRSSYWREGFNMLRDYPLTGVGINAYSLVGR
;
A
#
# COMPACT_ATOMS: atom_id res chain seq x y z
N MET A 1 20.02 15.99 -51.14
CA MET A 1 19.67 14.76 -50.40
C MET A 1 20.01 14.82 -48.89
N VAL A 2 20.32 15.99 -48.30
CA VAL A 2 20.71 16.09 -46.87
C VAL A 2 19.54 16.50 -45.94
N SER A 3 18.39 16.94 -46.47
CA SER A 3 17.29 17.49 -45.64
C SER A 3 16.26 16.48 -45.12
N GLN A 4 16.33 15.19 -45.49
CA GLN A 4 15.38 14.17 -45.00
C GLN A 4 15.83 13.50 -43.70
N ASN A 5 17.12 13.54 -43.35
CA ASN A 5 17.61 12.92 -42.12
C ASN A 5 17.36 13.79 -40.87
N THR A 6 17.27 15.12 -41.02
CA THR A 6 17.06 16.03 -39.88
C THR A 6 15.62 16.00 -39.35
N THR A 7 14.61 15.80 -40.21
CA THR A 7 13.20 15.77 -39.79
C THR A 7 12.83 14.52 -39.00
N VAL A 8 13.44 13.38 -39.33
CA VAL A 8 13.21 12.10 -38.63
C VAL A 8 13.79 12.13 -37.22
N THR A 9 14.96 12.74 -37.03
CA THR A 9 15.59 12.89 -35.71
C THR A 9 14.79 13.80 -34.78
N ASP A 10 14.17 14.86 -35.30
CA ASP A 10 13.39 15.80 -34.50
C ASP A 10 12.08 15.16 -33.99
N ASP A 11 11.42 14.37 -34.83
CA ASP A 11 10.19 13.66 -34.47
C ASP A 11 10.44 12.54 -33.44
N TRP A 12 11.55 11.81 -33.56
CA TRP A 12 11.96 10.80 -32.59
C TRP A 12 12.24 11.42 -31.21
N ASN A 13 13.02 12.51 -31.19
CA ASN A 13 13.31 13.27 -29.96
C ASN A 13 12.04 13.79 -29.29
N ARG A 14 11.03 14.19 -30.08
CA ARG A 14 9.74 14.65 -29.57
C ARG A 14 8.99 13.53 -28.84
N TRP A 15 8.88 12.33 -29.43
CA TRP A 15 8.16 11.21 -28.80
C TRP A 15 8.85 10.70 -27.54
N PHE A 16 10.19 10.65 -27.55
CA PHE A 16 10.96 10.30 -26.36
C PHE A 16 10.75 11.31 -25.22
N LYS A 17 10.75 12.61 -25.53
CA LYS A 17 10.44 13.67 -24.56
C LYS A 17 9.04 13.53 -23.96
N TRP A 18 8.04 13.19 -24.78
CA TRP A 18 6.68 12.93 -24.29
C TRP A 18 6.59 11.69 -23.41
N ALA A 19 7.21 10.58 -23.80
CA ALA A 19 7.26 9.38 -22.98
C ALA A 19 7.84 9.66 -21.58
N ASN A 20 8.91 10.46 -21.50
CA ASN A 20 9.49 10.88 -20.23
C ASN A 20 8.57 11.79 -19.39
N ARG A 21 7.79 12.67 -20.03
CA ARG A 21 6.80 13.50 -19.32
C ARG A 21 5.66 12.66 -18.76
N PHE A 22 5.15 11.70 -19.53
CA PHE A 22 4.12 10.79 -19.04
C PHE A 22 4.63 9.91 -17.90
N ASP A 23 5.88 9.47 -17.96
CA ASP A 23 6.54 8.74 -16.87
C ASP A 23 6.64 9.58 -15.56
N GLN A 24 6.98 10.87 -15.67
CA GLN A 24 6.96 11.80 -14.53
C GLN A 24 5.54 12.01 -13.98
N ALA A 25 4.54 12.10 -14.87
CA ALA A 25 3.14 12.27 -14.49
C ALA A 25 2.55 11.01 -13.82
N MET A 26 2.97 9.82 -14.25
CA MET A 26 2.68 8.55 -13.56
C MET A 26 3.25 8.57 -12.14
N ALA A 27 4.52 8.95 -11.97
CA ALA A 27 5.13 9.06 -10.65
C ALA A 27 4.40 10.07 -9.74
N PHE A 28 4.05 11.24 -10.27
CA PHE A 28 3.22 12.22 -9.56
C PHE A 28 1.87 11.63 -9.13
N SER A 29 1.24 10.84 -10.00
CA SER A 29 -0.03 10.19 -9.69
C SER A 29 0.11 9.22 -8.51
N PHE A 30 1.21 8.49 -8.41
CA PHE A 30 1.48 7.63 -7.26
C PHE A 30 1.77 8.39 -5.97
N TYR A 31 2.40 9.57 -6.03
CA TYR A 31 2.53 10.45 -4.87
C TYR A 31 1.17 10.95 -4.38
N GLY A 32 0.29 11.36 -5.31
CA GLY A 32 -1.08 11.70 -4.98
C GLY A 32 -1.84 10.52 -4.37
N LEU A 33 -1.72 9.32 -4.96
CA LEU A 33 -2.39 8.12 -4.50
C LEU A 33 -2.02 7.78 -3.05
N ILE A 34 -0.72 7.69 -2.73
CA ILE A 34 -0.29 7.36 -1.37
C ILE A 34 -0.61 8.46 -0.36
N PHE A 35 -0.63 9.73 -0.79
CA PHE A 35 -1.01 10.84 0.06
C PHE A 35 -2.50 10.78 0.45
N PHE A 36 -3.38 10.60 -0.55
CA PHE A 36 -4.83 10.62 -0.34
C PHE A 36 -5.42 9.29 0.09
N LEU A 37 -4.63 8.21 0.12
CA LEU A 37 -5.10 6.87 0.50
C LEU A 37 -5.96 6.86 1.79
N PRO A 38 -5.54 7.50 2.90
CA PRO A 38 -6.38 7.57 4.10
C PRO A 38 -7.38 8.73 4.12
N ILE A 39 -7.29 9.69 3.18
CA ILE A 39 -8.00 10.98 3.23
C ILE A 39 -9.23 11.01 2.29
N SER A 40 -9.13 10.49 1.06
CA SER A 40 -10.19 10.64 0.06
C SER A 40 -10.22 9.49 -0.94
N ILE A 41 -11.31 8.71 -0.92
CA ILE A 41 -11.53 7.59 -1.85
C ILE A 41 -11.63 8.11 -3.29
N ALA A 42 -12.37 9.20 -3.51
CA ALA A 42 -12.48 9.82 -4.82
C ALA A 42 -11.10 10.23 -5.37
N MET A 43 -10.23 10.82 -4.55
CA MET A 43 -8.89 11.18 -5.01
C MET A 43 -8.03 9.95 -5.32
N VAL A 44 -8.17 8.86 -4.57
CA VAL A 44 -7.49 7.58 -4.86
C VAL A 44 -7.93 7.04 -6.21
N GLU A 45 -9.23 7.07 -6.51
CA GLU A 45 -9.79 6.65 -7.80
C GLU A 45 -9.29 7.54 -8.94
N TRP A 46 -9.28 8.87 -8.74
CA TRP A 46 -8.75 9.84 -9.71
C TRP A 46 -7.27 9.61 -10.01
N PHE A 47 -6.41 9.48 -9.00
CA PHE A 47 -4.98 9.25 -9.20
C PHE A 47 -4.68 7.86 -9.78
N THR A 48 -5.50 6.86 -9.48
CA THR A 48 -5.42 5.54 -10.12
C THR A 48 -5.76 5.64 -11.61
N GLY A 49 -6.86 6.31 -11.96
CA GLY A 49 -7.26 6.56 -13.35
C GLY A 49 -6.23 7.39 -14.11
N LEU A 50 -5.65 8.40 -13.47
CA LEU A 50 -4.60 9.24 -14.04
C LEU A 50 -3.31 8.45 -14.34
N SER A 51 -2.92 7.55 -13.41
CA SER A 51 -1.79 6.63 -13.60
C SER A 51 -2.02 5.69 -14.79
N LEU A 52 -3.23 5.15 -14.94
CA LEU A 52 -3.61 4.32 -16.09
C LEU A 52 -3.57 5.11 -17.41
N LEU A 53 -4.15 6.32 -17.41
CA LEU A 53 -4.16 7.19 -18.59
C LEU A 53 -2.73 7.49 -19.07
N PHE A 54 -1.85 7.93 -18.18
CA PHE A 54 -0.46 8.24 -18.54
C PHE A 54 0.35 7.02 -18.94
N PHE A 55 0.06 5.84 -18.38
CA PHE A 55 0.64 4.59 -18.85
C PHE A 55 0.26 4.30 -20.31
N ILE A 56 -1.02 4.37 -20.65
CA ILE A 56 -1.49 4.13 -22.03
C ILE A 56 -0.85 5.14 -22.99
N LEU A 57 -0.79 6.41 -22.60
CA LEU A 57 -0.15 7.46 -23.41
C LEU A 57 1.36 7.20 -23.59
N LYS A 58 2.07 6.79 -22.53
CA LYS A 58 3.48 6.41 -22.58
C LYS A 58 3.71 5.22 -23.52
N ARG A 59 2.88 4.17 -23.43
CA ARG A 59 2.97 3.01 -24.32
C ARG A 59 2.60 3.36 -25.76
N GLY A 60 1.68 4.30 -25.98
CA GLY A 60 1.39 4.88 -27.29
C GLY A 60 2.61 5.60 -27.91
N CYS A 61 3.36 6.38 -27.12
CA CYS A 61 4.62 6.98 -27.58
C CYS A 61 5.65 5.91 -27.92
N HIS A 62 5.81 4.89 -27.08
CA HIS A 62 6.75 3.80 -27.33
C HIS A 62 6.41 3.01 -28.59
N PHE A 63 5.11 2.74 -28.82
CA PHE A 63 4.63 2.14 -30.05
C PHE A 63 4.96 2.99 -31.28
N ARG A 64 4.79 4.32 -31.20
CA ARG A 64 5.17 5.24 -32.29
C ARG A 64 6.66 5.24 -32.57
N ILE A 65 7.50 5.19 -31.54
CA ILE A 65 8.96 5.10 -31.67
C ILE A 65 9.33 3.79 -32.38
N LEU A 66 8.85 2.65 -31.89
CA LEU A 66 9.11 1.34 -32.51
C LEU A 66 8.61 1.28 -33.96
N PHE A 67 7.46 1.89 -34.23
CA PHE A 67 6.89 1.96 -35.58
C PHE A 67 7.73 2.81 -36.53
N GLN A 68 8.41 3.86 -36.04
CA GLN A 68 9.34 4.66 -36.84
C GLN A 68 10.66 3.92 -37.08
N GLU A 69 11.14 3.16 -36.09
CA GLU A 69 12.40 2.39 -36.15
C GLU A 69 12.32 1.18 -37.08
N ASP A 70 11.18 0.50 -37.15
CA ASP A 70 11.03 -0.72 -37.97
C ASP A 70 11.23 -0.46 -39.47
N GLY A 71 11.04 0.78 -39.95
CA GLY A 71 11.36 1.20 -41.34
C GLY A 71 10.62 0.45 -42.46
N SER A 72 9.79 -0.55 -42.14
CA SER A 72 9.13 -1.42 -43.10
C SER A 72 8.08 -0.66 -43.91
N ARG A 73 8.35 -0.50 -45.21
CA ARG A 73 7.39 0.11 -46.16
C ARG A 73 6.08 -0.69 -46.30
N LYS A 74 6.08 -1.99 -46.01
CA LYS A 74 4.86 -2.83 -46.05
C LYS A 74 4.28 -3.02 -44.65
N LYS A 75 3.19 -2.31 -44.39
CA LYS A 75 2.41 -2.39 -43.14
C LYS A 75 1.55 -3.66 -43.11
N SER A 76 2.17 -4.81 -42.84
CA SER A 76 1.44 -6.05 -42.58
C SER A 76 0.76 -5.99 -41.20
N ALA A 77 -0.48 -6.50 -41.10
CA ALA A 77 -1.23 -6.53 -39.84
C ALA A 77 -0.49 -7.31 -38.74
N SER A 78 0.23 -8.37 -39.12
CA SER A 78 1.07 -9.16 -38.20
C SER A 78 2.22 -8.35 -37.59
N ASN A 79 2.89 -7.52 -38.39
CA ASN A 79 3.95 -6.62 -37.91
C ASN A 79 3.38 -5.57 -36.96
N LEU A 80 2.21 -5.00 -37.28
CA LEU A 80 1.55 -4.03 -36.40
C LEU A 80 1.20 -4.65 -35.03
N TYR A 81 0.65 -5.86 -35.04
CA TYR A 81 0.33 -6.60 -33.81
C TYR A 81 1.60 -6.90 -33.00
N ARG A 82 2.67 -7.36 -33.64
CA ARG A 82 3.96 -7.61 -32.98
C ARG A 82 4.51 -6.35 -32.31
N LEU A 83 4.53 -5.22 -33.02
CA LEU A 83 5.00 -3.95 -32.47
C LEU A 83 4.11 -3.46 -31.32
N PHE A 84 2.79 -3.69 -31.42
CA PHE A 84 1.85 -3.37 -30.35
C PHE A 84 2.13 -4.20 -29.10
N VAL A 85 2.26 -5.53 -29.22
CA VAL A 85 2.59 -6.42 -28.10
C VAL A 85 3.94 -6.03 -27.48
N GLN A 86 4.94 -5.68 -28.30
CA GLN A 86 6.24 -5.22 -27.81
C GLN A 86 6.13 -3.89 -27.05
N ALA A 87 5.32 -2.95 -27.53
CA ALA A 87 5.12 -1.67 -26.87
C ALA A 87 4.35 -1.78 -25.54
N PHE A 88 3.40 -2.70 -25.45
CA PHE A 88 2.57 -2.93 -24.26
C PHE A 88 3.11 -4.04 -23.35
N ASN A 89 4.33 -4.53 -23.60
CA ASN A 89 4.92 -5.55 -22.76
C ASN A 89 5.18 -5.01 -21.34
N LEU A 90 4.79 -5.82 -20.35
CA LEU A 90 4.94 -5.47 -18.94
C LEU A 90 6.41 -5.53 -18.52
N PRO A 91 6.84 -4.70 -17.54
CA PRO A 91 8.22 -4.75 -17.09
C PRO A 91 8.53 -6.13 -16.48
N SER A 92 9.72 -6.65 -16.80
CA SER A 92 10.19 -7.91 -16.23
C SER A 92 10.62 -7.69 -14.77
N THR A 93 10.01 -8.45 -13.86
CA THR A 93 10.39 -8.49 -12.44
C THR A 93 10.52 -9.95 -12.00
N SER A 94 11.31 -10.19 -10.94
CA SER A 94 11.41 -11.51 -10.31
C SER A 94 10.08 -11.99 -9.71
N LEU A 95 9.12 -11.08 -9.49
CA LEU A 95 7.80 -11.39 -8.97
C LEU A 95 6.79 -11.77 -10.06
N ASN A 96 7.11 -11.58 -11.34
CA ASN A 96 6.18 -11.86 -12.44
C ASN A 96 5.62 -13.29 -12.40
N PRO A 97 6.44 -14.36 -12.23
CA PRO A 97 5.91 -15.73 -12.19
C PRO A 97 4.87 -15.92 -11.08
N TRP A 98 5.11 -15.33 -9.90
CA TRP A 98 4.22 -15.43 -8.75
C TRP A 98 2.94 -14.63 -8.92
N VAL A 99 3.03 -13.44 -9.50
CA VAL A 99 1.86 -12.62 -9.85
C VAL A 99 1.00 -13.36 -10.87
N TRP A 100 1.60 -13.94 -11.92
CA TRP A 100 0.85 -14.70 -12.93
C TRP A 100 0.26 -15.99 -12.37
N TYR A 101 0.99 -16.70 -11.51
CA TYR A 101 0.48 -17.88 -10.83
C TYR A 101 -0.73 -17.55 -9.97
N TRP A 102 -0.64 -16.50 -9.15
CA TRP A 102 -1.75 -16.00 -8.35
C TRP A 102 -2.95 -15.58 -9.22
N CYS A 103 -2.71 -14.80 -10.27
CA CYS A 103 -3.74 -14.43 -11.24
C CYS A 103 -4.40 -15.66 -11.88
N GLY A 104 -3.61 -16.69 -12.22
CA GLY A 104 -4.10 -17.94 -12.78
C GLY A 104 -5.03 -18.67 -11.82
N ILE A 105 -4.65 -18.79 -10.54
CA ILE A 105 -5.51 -19.36 -9.50
C ILE A 105 -6.80 -18.54 -9.35
N CYS A 106 -6.69 -17.22 -9.29
CA CYS A 106 -7.83 -16.33 -9.18
C CYS A 106 -8.79 -16.44 -10.37
N LEU A 107 -8.24 -16.56 -11.59
CA LEU A 107 -9.00 -16.74 -12.82
C LEU A 107 -9.70 -18.10 -12.82
N PHE A 108 -8.97 -19.17 -12.49
CA PHE A 108 -9.51 -20.52 -12.36
C PHE A 108 -10.65 -20.57 -11.35
N SER A 109 -10.45 -20.06 -10.13
CA SER A 109 -11.48 -19.97 -9.10
C SER A 109 -12.70 -19.16 -9.57
N SER A 110 -12.50 -18.11 -10.37
CA SER A 110 -13.59 -17.29 -10.89
C SER A 110 -14.39 -17.98 -12.00
N PHE A 111 -13.73 -18.74 -12.87
CA PHE A 111 -14.38 -19.49 -13.96
C PHE A 111 -15.23 -20.66 -13.45
N PHE A 112 -14.73 -21.37 -12.43
CA PHE A 112 -15.44 -22.51 -11.84
C PHE A 112 -16.31 -22.13 -10.63
N SER A 113 -16.52 -20.82 -10.42
CA SER A 113 -17.38 -20.32 -9.35
C SER A 113 -18.86 -20.60 -9.64
N PRO A 114 -19.64 -21.06 -8.65
CA PRO A 114 -21.10 -21.08 -8.73
C PRO A 114 -21.70 -19.70 -9.02
N PHE A 115 -20.97 -18.63 -8.66
CA PHE A 115 -21.34 -17.23 -8.85
C PHE A 115 -20.50 -16.56 -9.94
N PHE A 116 -20.38 -17.21 -11.11
CA PHE A 116 -19.50 -16.80 -12.23
C PHE A 116 -19.50 -15.30 -12.52
N LYS A 117 -20.66 -14.65 -12.67
CA LYS A 117 -20.74 -13.20 -12.96
C LYS A 117 -20.11 -12.34 -11.87
N VAL A 118 -20.41 -12.64 -10.61
CA VAL A 118 -19.88 -11.88 -9.46
C VAL A 118 -18.38 -12.09 -9.31
N SER A 119 -17.93 -13.33 -9.54
CA SER A 119 -16.51 -13.67 -9.47
C SER A 119 -15.70 -13.10 -10.62
N LEU A 120 -16.23 -13.08 -11.84
CA LEU A 120 -15.58 -12.43 -12.98
C LEU A 120 -15.45 -10.93 -12.78
N ILE A 121 -16.48 -10.25 -12.25
CA ILE A 121 -16.41 -8.84 -11.86
C ILE A 121 -15.36 -8.63 -10.77
N GLY A 122 -15.29 -9.52 -9.78
CA GLY A 122 -14.26 -9.48 -8.73
C GLY A 122 -12.84 -9.65 -9.28
N PHE A 123 -12.65 -10.58 -10.22
CA PHE A 123 -11.36 -10.80 -10.87
C PHE A 123 -10.92 -9.59 -11.69
N LEU A 124 -11.76 -9.13 -12.62
CA LEU A 124 -11.45 -8.01 -13.51
C LEU A 124 -11.34 -6.68 -12.74
N GLY A 125 -12.28 -6.44 -11.83
CA GLY A 125 -12.39 -5.18 -11.10
C GLY A 125 -11.43 -5.04 -9.92
N LYS A 126 -11.02 -6.13 -9.27
CA LYS A 126 -10.13 -6.05 -8.08
C LYS A 126 -8.75 -6.63 -8.35
N ILE A 127 -8.68 -7.88 -8.79
CA ILE A 127 -7.39 -8.57 -8.96
C ILE A 127 -6.60 -7.95 -10.10
N LEU A 128 -7.19 -7.83 -11.29
CA LEU A 128 -6.49 -7.30 -12.45
C LEU A 128 -6.14 -5.81 -12.28
N GLN A 129 -7.00 -5.03 -11.62
CA GLN A 129 -6.69 -3.64 -11.25
C GLN A 129 -5.46 -3.55 -10.34
N ASN A 130 -5.35 -4.41 -9.32
CA ASN A 130 -4.20 -4.44 -8.43
C ASN A 130 -2.91 -4.87 -9.13
N VAL A 131 -3.00 -5.86 -10.03
CA VAL A 131 -1.87 -6.34 -10.85
C VAL A 131 -1.38 -5.22 -11.76
N PHE A 132 -2.31 -4.51 -12.41
CA PHE A 132 -2.01 -3.36 -13.22
C PHE A 132 -1.30 -2.26 -12.40
N LEU A 133 -1.88 -1.88 -11.25
CA LEU A 133 -1.30 -0.89 -10.35
C LEU A 133 0.13 -1.26 -9.90
N PHE A 134 0.38 -2.53 -9.60
CA PHE A 134 1.71 -3.03 -9.24
C PHE A 134 2.74 -2.79 -10.36
N PHE A 135 2.42 -3.20 -11.59
CA PHE A 135 3.33 -3.01 -12.71
C PHE A 135 3.53 -1.54 -13.06
N ASN A 136 2.46 -0.75 -12.99
CA ASN A 136 2.55 0.69 -13.21
C ASN A 136 3.42 1.37 -12.16
N PHE A 137 3.30 0.96 -10.90
CA PHE A 137 4.13 1.46 -9.80
C PHE A 137 5.60 1.10 -10.01
N TYR A 138 5.88 -0.16 -10.34
CA TYR A 138 7.25 -0.64 -10.58
C TYR A 138 7.92 0.13 -11.74
N GLU A 139 7.17 0.42 -12.79
CA GLU A 139 7.67 1.20 -13.92
C GLU A 139 7.89 2.68 -13.57
N ALA A 140 6.95 3.28 -12.85
CA ALA A 140 7.00 4.69 -12.49
C ALA A 140 8.01 5.01 -11.38
N ILE A 141 8.23 4.11 -10.42
CA ILE A 141 9.02 4.36 -9.20
C ILE A 141 10.28 3.48 -9.22
N ARG A 142 11.18 3.78 -10.16
CA ARG A 142 12.39 2.95 -10.39
C ARG A 142 13.66 3.51 -9.74
N ASP A 143 13.81 4.83 -9.71
CA ASP A 143 15.02 5.47 -9.21
C ASP A 143 14.92 5.83 -7.72
N ARG A 144 16.08 5.90 -7.06
CA ARG A 144 16.19 6.21 -5.63
C ARG A 144 15.55 7.55 -5.26
N LYS A 145 15.57 8.54 -6.16
CA LYS A 145 14.97 9.85 -5.89
C LYS A 145 13.45 9.73 -5.84
N ARG A 146 12.82 9.00 -6.76
CA ARG A 146 11.38 8.73 -6.74
C ARG A 146 10.94 7.87 -5.57
N ILE A 147 11.71 6.83 -5.22
CA ILE A 147 11.45 6.02 -4.02
C ILE A 147 11.48 6.88 -2.76
N ASN A 148 12.51 7.71 -2.59
CA ASN A 148 12.63 8.61 -1.45
C ASN A 148 11.48 9.63 -1.40
N ALA A 149 11.08 10.18 -2.55
CA ALA A 149 9.94 11.09 -2.64
C ALA A 149 8.63 10.39 -2.26
N PHE A 150 8.39 9.18 -2.75
CA PHE A 150 7.23 8.37 -2.41
C PHE A 150 7.15 8.11 -0.90
N ILE A 151 8.25 7.66 -0.29
CA ILE A 151 8.34 7.43 1.16
C ILE A 151 8.13 8.74 1.92
N GLY A 152 8.71 9.86 1.47
CA GLY A 152 8.52 11.17 2.09
C GLY A 152 7.06 11.62 2.10
N VAL A 153 6.37 11.50 0.96
CA VAL A 153 4.94 11.83 0.83
C VAL A 153 4.08 10.89 1.68
N TRP A 154 4.41 9.60 1.71
CA TRP A 154 3.72 8.63 2.54
C TRP A 154 3.88 8.94 4.03
N CYS A 155 5.11 9.18 4.51
CA CYS A 155 5.38 9.58 5.90
C CYS A 155 4.64 10.87 6.26
N PHE A 156 4.59 11.85 5.35
CA PHE A 156 3.84 13.08 5.55
C PHE A 156 2.33 12.82 5.69
N SER A 157 1.76 11.99 4.81
CA SER A 157 0.34 11.57 4.91
C SER A 157 0.06 10.87 6.24
N VAL A 158 0.87 9.89 6.63
CA VAL A 158 0.73 9.22 7.93
C VAL A 158 0.84 10.23 9.08
N GLY A 159 1.76 11.19 9.01
CA GLY A 159 1.88 12.29 9.97
C GLY A 159 0.58 13.06 10.14
N LEU A 160 -0.06 13.44 9.04
CA LEU A 160 -1.35 14.13 9.07
C LEU A 160 -2.45 13.27 9.70
N ILE A 161 -2.51 11.98 9.38
CA ILE A 161 -3.51 11.07 9.97
C ILE A 161 -3.26 10.83 11.46
N VAL A 162 -2.01 10.70 11.89
CA VAL A 162 -1.67 10.59 13.33
C VAL A 162 -2.07 11.85 14.08
N ILE A 163 -1.77 13.03 13.55
CA ILE A 163 -2.21 14.30 14.14
C ILE A 163 -3.74 14.37 14.19
N SER A 164 -4.43 13.96 13.11
CA SER A 164 -5.89 13.90 13.04
C SER A 164 -6.47 12.95 14.10
N GLY A 165 -5.87 11.78 14.29
CA GLY A 165 -6.23 10.86 15.37
C GLY A 165 -6.00 11.46 16.76
N LEU A 166 -4.89 12.14 17.00
CA LEU A 166 -4.67 12.79 18.30
C LEU A 166 -5.68 13.92 18.54
N VAL A 167 -6.01 14.73 17.54
CA VAL A 167 -7.06 15.74 17.63
C VAL A 167 -8.40 15.08 17.94
N GLN A 168 -8.78 14.04 17.19
CA GLN A 168 -10.02 13.28 17.39
C GLN A 168 -10.12 12.71 18.81
N TYR A 169 -9.01 12.30 19.43
CA TYR A 169 -8.99 11.87 20.83
C TYR A 169 -9.38 12.98 21.81
N PHE A 170 -8.93 14.22 21.59
CA PHE A 170 -9.20 15.34 22.50
C PHE A 170 -10.52 16.07 22.21
N THR A 171 -10.90 16.21 20.95
CA THR A 171 -12.10 16.94 20.53
C THR A 171 -13.33 16.03 20.37
N GLY A 172 -13.12 14.73 20.29
CA GLY A 172 -14.15 13.75 19.92
C GLY A 172 -14.40 13.65 18.41
N GLU A 173 -13.73 14.47 17.59
CA GLU A 173 -13.98 14.58 16.15
C GLU A 173 -12.69 14.83 15.35
N ASP A 174 -12.51 14.12 14.24
CA ASP A 174 -11.33 14.29 13.38
C ASP A 174 -11.41 15.55 12.50
N PHE A 175 -10.31 16.29 12.34
CA PHE A 175 -10.33 17.55 11.58
C PHE A 175 -10.32 17.41 10.05
N LEU A 176 -10.10 16.21 9.50
CA LEU A 176 -10.01 15.99 8.06
C LEU A 176 -11.36 15.63 7.45
N ARG A 177 -12.17 14.84 8.16
CA ARG A 177 -13.45 14.30 7.69
C ARG A 177 -14.60 14.48 8.66
N HIS A 178 -14.37 15.13 9.80
CA HIS A 178 -15.43 15.40 10.77
C HIS A 178 -16.08 14.10 11.30
N ARG A 179 -15.30 13.01 11.41
CA ARG A 179 -15.74 11.72 11.96
C ARG A 179 -15.65 11.76 13.47
N ILE A 180 -16.76 11.45 14.11
CA ILE A 180 -16.86 11.28 15.56
C ILE A 180 -16.21 9.97 16.02
N VAL A 181 -15.77 9.95 17.27
CA VAL A 181 -15.30 8.73 17.93
C VAL A 181 -16.46 7.75 18.12
N GLU A 182 -16.31 6.52 17.60
CA GLU A 182 -17.29 5.43 17.74
C GLU A 182 -16.77 4.40 18.75
N ASP A 183 -17.60 4.00 19.73
CA ASP A 183 -17.25 3.01 20.77
C ASP A 183 -15.96 3.33 21.57
N GLY A 184 -15.62 4.61 21.72
CA GLY A 184 -14.38 5.04 22.38
C GLY A 184 -13.11 4.72 21.59
N ARG A 185 -13.23 4.40 20.29
CA ARG A 185 -12.12 3.95 19.45
C ARG A 185 -11.73 4.99 18.41
N LEU A 186 -10.42 5.10 18.23
CA LEU A 186 -9.86 6.03 17.28
C LEU A 186 -9.86 5.48 15.85
N SER A 187 -10.40 6.25 14.90
CA SER A 187 -10.46 5.90 13.46
C SER A 187 -9.79 6.95 12.55
N SER A 188 -9.53 8.15 13.07
CA SER A 188 -9.11 9.33 12.30
C SER A 188 -10.00 9.49 11.05
N SER A 189 -9.40 9.72 9.88
CA SER A 189 -10.12 9.88 8.61
C SER A 189 -10.60 8.56 7.99
N LEU A 190 -10.21 7.41 8.55
CA LEU A 190 -10.55 6.09 8.01
C LEU A 190 -11.94 5.63 8.49
N ARG A 191 -12.50 4.63 7.80
CA ARG A 191 -13.87 4.19 8.04
C ARG A 191 -14.03 3.45 9.38
N ALA A 192 -13.06 2.62 9.73
CA ALA A 192 -13.08 1.85 10.95
C ALA A 192 -11.75 1.97 11.73
N PRO A 193 -11.78 1.88 13.07
CA PRO A 193 -10.57 1.87 13.89
C PRO A 193 -9.57 0.76 13.53
N ASN A 194 -10.07 -0.38 13.04
CA ASN A 194 -9.21 -1.47 12.57
C ASN A 194 -8.43 -1.09 11.31
N ASP A 195 -9.08 -0.38 10.37
CA ASP A 195 -8.44 0.09 9.14
C ASP A 195 -7.34 1.09 9.48
N PHE A 196 -7.61 1.98 10.44
CA PHE A 196 -6.62 2.92 10.95
C PHE A 196 -5.43 2.24 11.60
N GLY A 197 -5.69 1.27 12.49
CA GLY A 197 -4.63 0.49 13.10
C GLY A 197 -3.79 -0.27 12.08
N VAL A 198 -4.40 -0.90 11.07
CA VAL A 198 -3.66 -1.59 10.00
C VAL A 198 -2.81 -0.61 9.19
N TYR A 199 -3.37 0.54 8.83
CA TYR A 199 -2.63 1.58 8.11
C TYR A 199 -1.40 2.05 8.90
N LEU A 200 -1.52 2.33 10.20
CA LEU A 200 -0.38 2.74 11.03
C LEU A 200 0.68 1.64 11.19
N VAL A 201 0.28 0.38 11.28
CA VAL A 201 1.22 -0.75 11.38
C VAL A 201 2.12 -0.85 10.14
N THR A 202 1.65 -0.46 8.96
CA THR A 202 2.47 -0.55 7.74
C THR A 202 3.71 0.35 7.77
N ILE A 203 3.66 1.48 8.48
CA ILE A 203 4.79 2.41 8.61
C ILE A 203 5.65 2.12 9.85
N PHE A 204 5.10 1.40 10.84
CA PHE A 204 5.73 1.16 12.13
C PHE A 204 7.15 0.55 12.02
N PRO A 205 7.39 -0.51 11.22
CA PRO A 205 8.73 -1.08 11.05
C PRO A 205 9.73 -0.06 10.54
N PHE A 206 9.34 0.79 9.58
CA PHE A 206 10.23 1.80 9.00
C PHE A 206 10.61 2.88 10.02
N LEU A 207 9.65 3.34 10.81
CA LEU A 207 9.89 4.36 11.83
C LEU A 207 10.74 3.83 12.97
N ILE A 208 10.44 2.65 13.50
CA ILE A 208 11.21 2.10 14.62
C ILE A 208 12.66 1.78 14.20
N THR A 209 12.88 1.22 13.01
CA THR A 209 14.25 1.00 12.52
C THR A 209 14.98 2.31 12.27
N SER A 210 14.30 3.35 11.75
CA SER A 210 14.90 4.67 11.54
C SER A 210 15.30 5.33 12.85
N VAL A 211 14.45 5.23 13.88
CA VAL A 211 14.76 5.72 15.23
C VAL A 211 15.96 4.96 15.81
N MET A 212 15.96 3.63 15.73
CA MET A 212 17.07 2.82 16.24
C MET A 212 18.39 3.11 15.54
N GLN A 213 18.40 3.22 14.21
CA GLN A 213 19.59 3.58 13.44
C GLN A 213 20.14 4.95 13.80
N MET A 214 19.31 5.90 14.23
CA MET A 214 19.77 7.22 14.65
C MET A 214 20.50 7.23 15.99
N PHE A 215 20.15 6.30 16.89
CA PHE A 215 20.74 6.15 18.21
C PHE A 215 21.81 5.04 18.27
N ALA A 216 21.93 4.21 17.23
CA ALA A 216 22.97 3.20 17.14
C ALA A 216 24.37 3.83 17.20
N PRO A 217 25.33 3.20 17.93
CA PRO A 217 26.73 3.61 17.92
C PRO A 217 27.24 3.62 16.48
N ARG A 218 28.01 4.65 16.14
CA ARG A 218 28.50 4.87 14.78
C ARG A 218 29.71 3.97 14.53
N GLU A 219 29.51 2.69 14.29
CA GLU A 219 30.58 1.84 13.78
C GLU A 219 30.91 2.26 12.35
N ASN A 220 32.20 2.54 12.10
CA ASN A 220 32.80 2.76 10.78
C ASN A 220 32.40 4.02 9.99
N GLY A 221 32.15 5.14 10.67
CA GLY A 221 32.36 6.47 10.07
C GLY A 221 31.45 6.90 8.91
N VAL A 222 30.65 6.00 8.31
CA VAL A 222 29.75 6.35 7.20
C VAL A 222 28.62 7.24 7.75
N PRO A 223 28.58 8.55 7.42
CA PRO A 223 27.41 9.35 7.74
C PRO A 223 26.22 8.78 6.99
N PHE A 224 25.12 8.56 7.71
CA PHE A 224 23.81 8.54 7.08
C PHE A 224 23.61 9.92 6.44
N GLN A 225 23.91 10.02 5.14
CA GLN A 225 23.78 11.23 4.34
C GLN A 225 22.28 11.48 4.14
N GLN A 226 21.68 12.33 4.98
CA GLN A 226 20.37 12.89 4.71
C GLN A 226 20.53 14.23 3.98
N PRO A 227 19.90 14.43 2.82
CA PRO A 227 19.86 15.73 2.18
C PRO A 227 18.89 16.67 2.92
N GLY A 228 19.38 17.84 3.31
CA GLY A 228 18.57 19.03 3.62
C GLY A 228 18.11 19.24 5.07
N ILE A 229 17.72 18.21 5.82
CA ILE A 229 17.19 18.38 7.19
C ILE A 229 18.31 18.24 8.22
N LYS A 230 18.43 19.22 9.15
CA LYS A 230 19.38 19.15 10.26
C LYS A 230 19.13 17.87 11.07
N ARG A 231 20.14 17.00 11.17
CA ARG A 231 20.08 15.72 11.89
C ARG A 231 19.54 15.86 13.32
N SER A 232 19.84 16.97 14.00
CA SER A 232 19.34 17.27 15.35
C SER A 232 17.81 17.36 15.42
N ILE A 233 17.15 17.91 14.39
CA ILE A 233 15.69 18.01 14.33
C ILE A 233 15.10 16.60 14.19
N LEU A 234 15.66 15.77 13.31
CA LEU A 234 15.18 14.40 13.10
C LEU A 234 15.32 13.50 14.33
N LYS A 235 16.40 13.69 15.12
CA LYS A 235 16.59 12.99 16.40
C LYS A 235 15.49 13.24 17.42
N ILE A 236 14.78 14.36 17.31
CA ILE A 236 13.68 14.72 18.20
C ILE A 236 12.34 14.40 17.53
N ALA A 237 12.16 14.79 16.28
CA ALA A 237 10.90 14.65 15.55
C ALA A 237 10.47 13.20 15.34
N LEU A 238 11.39 12.30 14.97
CA LEU A 238 11.04 10.91 14.67
C LEU A 238 10.67 10.10 15.91
N PRO A 239 11.36 10.21 17.06
CA PRO A 239 10.87 9.60 18.30
C PRO A 239 9.52 10.13 18.75
N ILE A 240 9.29 11.45 18.66
CA ILE A 240 7.97 12.03 18.96
C ILE A 240 6.91 11.44 18.03
N PHE A 241 7.20 11.34 16.73
CA PHE A 241 6.28 10.76 15.76
C PHE A 241 6.01 9.27 16.02
N LEU A 242 7.03 8.50 16.39
CA LEU A 242 6.88 7.10 16.79
C LEU A 242 6.00 6.97 18.04
N ILE A 243 6.21 7.80 19.06
CA ILE A 243 5.40 7.81 20.28
C ILE A 243 3.94 8.14 19.94
N ALA A 244 3.71 9.21 19.16
CA ALA A 244 2.37 9.59 18.71
C ALA A 244 1.68 8.45 17.94
N LEU A 245 2.41 7.79 17.05
CA LEU A 245 1.91 6.64 16.29
C LEU A 245 1.57 5.45 17.20
N VAL A 246 2.42 5.12 18.17
CA VAL A 246 2.16 4.04 19.14
C VAL A 246 0.93 4.36 19.99
N ILE A 247 0.76 5.61 20.40
CA ILE A 247 -0.45 6.06 21.12
C ILE A 247 -1.69 5.86 20.25
N CYS A 248 -1.67 6.30 18.98
CA CYS A 248 -2.80 6.09 18.08
C CYS A 248 -3.10 4.60 17.85
N ILE A 249 -2.07 3.75 17.67
CA ILE A 249 -2.25 2.29 17.57
C ILE A 249 -2.91 1.74 18.83
N GLY A 250 -2.48 2.18 20.02
CA GLY A 250 -3.11 1.84 21.29
C GLY A 250 -4.58 2.21 21.32
N LEU A 251 -4.91 3.48 21.02
CA LEU A 251 -6.27 4.03 21.04
C LEU A 251 -7.20 3.49 19.94
N THR A 252 -6.68 2.79 18.93
CA THR A 252 -7.55 2.07 17.98
C THR A 252 -8.26 0.86 18.60
N PHE A 253 -7.73 0.34 19.72
CA PHE A 253 -8.08 -0.95 20.33
C PHE A 253 -8.13 -2.11 19.32
N SER A 254 -7.35 -2.02 18.24
CA SER A 254 -7.22 -3.07 17.23
C SER A 254 -6.22 -4.13 17.71
N ARG A 255 -6.74 -5.22 18.29
CA ARG A 255 -5.93 -6.39 18.69
C ARG A 255 -5.03 -6.92 17.57
N GLY A 256 -5.51 -6.88 16.32
CA GLY A 256 -4.72 -7.29 15.16
C GLY A 256 -3.53 -6.37 14.90
N SER A 257 -3.70 -5.06 15.09
CA SER A 257 -2.63 -4.09 14.95
C SER A 257 -1.60 -4.19 16.08
N TRP A 258 -2.06 -4.44 17.31
CA TRP A 258 -1.18 -4.72 18.47
C TRP A 258 -0.35 -5.98 18.24
N LEU A 259 -0.99 -7.06 17.77
CA LEU A 259 -0.30 -8.31 17.43
C LEU A 259 0.72 -8.10 16.31
N ALA A 260 0.37 -7.37 15.25
CA ALA A 260 1.30 -7.11 14.15
C ALA A 260 2.52 -6.28 14.59
N CYS A 261 2.33 -5.27 15.45
CA CYS A 261 3.45 -4.55 16.08
C CYS A 261 4.29 -5.50 16.94
N GLY A 262 3.65 -6.35 17.74
CA GLY A 262 4.32 -7.36 18.56
C GLY A 262 5.15 -8.34 17.73
N MET A 263 4.62 -8.83 16.60
CA MET A 263 5.35 -9.70 15.67
C MET A 263 6.54 -8.97 15.02
N CYS A 264 6.38 -7.70 14.64
CA CYS A 264 7.49 -6.88 14.14
C CYS A 264 8.60 -6.77 15.19
N LEU A 265 8.25 -6.43 16.44
CA LEU A 265 9.20 -6.32 17.54
C LEU A 265 9.85 -7.66 17.87
N ALA A 266 9.09 -8.76 17.86
CA ALA A 266 9.60 -10.11 18.09
C ALA A 266 10.60 -10.52 17.00
N PHE A 267 10.34 -10.17 15.74
CA PHE A 267 11.28 -10.40 14.64
C PHE A 267 12.57 -9.58 14.82
N MET A 268 12.47 -8.33 15.25
CA MET A 268 13.65 -7.51 15.55
C MET A 268 14.45 -8.09 16.73
N VAL A 269 13.78 -8.56 17.78
CA VAL A 269 14.39 -9.27 18.91
C VAL A 269 15.08 -10.57 18.47
N PHE A 270 14.50 -11.29 17.52
CA PHE A 270 15.10 -12.49 16.95
C PHE A 270 16.42 -12.17 16.23
N GLN A 271 16.50 -11.02 15.55
CA GLN A 271 17.73 -10.53 14.93
C GLN A 271 18.76 -10.01 15.94
N ASP A 272 18.33 -9.28 16.97
CA ASP A 272 19.19 -8.79 18.06
C ASP A 272 18.56 -9.04 19.44
N LYS A 273 19.04 -10.09 20.09
CA LYS A 273 18.57 -10.52 21.42
C LYS A 273 18.77 -9.45 22.51
N LYS A 274 19.65 -8.46 22.31
CA LYS A 274 19.83 -7.36 23.27
C LYS A 274 18.58 -6.47 23.37
N LEU A 275 17.76 -6.43 22.32
CA LEU A 275 16.53 -5.64 22.28
C LEU A 275 15.45 -6.15 23.25
N VAL A 276 15.52 -7.40 23.71
CA VAL A 276 14.56 -7.98 24.67
C VAL A 276 14.41 -7.09 25.90
N LYS A 277 15.52 -6.54 26.40
CA LYS A 277 15.56 -5.70 27.61
C LYS A 277 14.73 -4.42 27.48
N TRP A 278 14.48 -3.95 26.26
CA TRP A 278 13.69 -2.75 25.97
C TRP A 278 12.28 -3.11 25.50
N VAL A 279 12.18 -4.08 24.59
CA VAL A 279 10.91 -4.48 23.97
C VAL A 279 9.94 -5.07 25.00
N LEU A 280 10.42 -5.93 25.91
CA LEU A 280 9.56 -6.60 26.88
C LEU A 280 8.93 -5.61 27.88
N PRO A 281 9.66 -4.72 28.56
CA PRO A 281 9.04 -3.75 29.46
C PRO A 281 8.17 -2.73 28.72
N MET A 282 8.59 -2.21 27.56
CA MET A 282 7.77 -1.28 26.78
C MET A 282 6.48 -1.93 26.28
N GLY A 283 6.56 -3.17 25.81
CA GLY A 283 5.40 -3.96 25.42
C GLY A 283 4.47 -4.21 26.62
N GLY A 284 5.02 -4.58 27.78
CA GLY A 284 4.26 -4.75 29.02
C GLY A 284 3.51 -3.48 29.42
N VAL A 285 4.20 -2.33 29.46
CA VAL A 285 3.57 -1.03 29.75
C VAL A 285 2.49 -0.70 28.73
N PHE A 286 2.76 -0.88 27.44
CA PHE A 286 1.78 -0.68 26.38
C PHE A 286 0.51 -1.52 26.61
N PHE A 287 0.67 -2.83 26.83
CA PHE A 287 -0.47 -3.71 27.05
C PHE A 287 -1.25 -3.37 28.32
N VAL A 288 -0.57 -3.05 29.42
CA VAL A 288 -1.24 -2.66 30.67
C VAL A 288 -2.04 -1.38 30.46
N VAL A 289 -1.41 -0.31 29.95
CA VAL A 289 -2.06 1.00 29.77
C VAL A 289 -3.24 0.92 28.82
N PHE A 290 -3.06 0.34 27.63
CA PHE A 290 -4.11 0.35 26.61
C PHE A 290 -5.18 -0.73 26.84
N THR A 291 -4.89 -1.81 27.57
CA THR A 291 -5.94 -2.77 27.96
C THR A 291 -6.84 -2.16 29.04
N MET A 292 -6.27 -1.48 30.05
CA MET A 292 -7.08 -0.80 31.06
C MET A 292 -7.93 0.30 30.41
N LYS A 293 -7.32 1.13 29.55
CA LYS A 293 -8.05 2.16 28.80
C LYS A 293 -9.16 1.58 27.91
N MET A 294 -8.93 0.42 27.28
CA MET A 294 -9.94 -0.28 26.49
C MET A 294 -11.12 -0.77 27.34
N LEU A 295 -10.87 -1.20 28.57
CA LEU A 295 -11.93 -1.63 29.50
C LEU A 295 -12.77 -0.44 29.98
N ASP A 296 -12.12 0.69 30.26
CA ASP A 296 -12.81 1.91 30.70
C ASP A 296 -13.69 2.52 29.60
N ASP A 297 -13.17 2.58 28.36
CA ASP A 297 -13.85 3.28 27.26
C ASP A 297 -14.91 2.43 26.54
N ARG A 298 -14.86 1.11 26.67
CA ARG A 298 -15.83 0.21 26.03
C ARG A 298 -16.84 -0.29 27.04
N SER A 299 -18.01 0.37 27.06
CA SER A 299 -19.18 0.02 27.89
C SER A 299 -19.64 -1.45 27.83
N HIS A 300 -19.25 -2.20 26.79
CA HIS A 300 -19.56 -3.63 26.60
C HIS A 300 -18.33 -4.55 26.66
N ALA A 301 -17.15 -4.04 26.99
CA ALA A 301 -15.94 -4.84 27.13
C ALA A 301 -15.77 -5.30 28.58
N ASN A 302 -16.10 -6.56 28.86
CA ASN A 302 -15.68 -7.24 30.08
C ASN A 302 -14.38 -8.00 29.80
N MET A 303 -13.62 -8.34 30.84
CA MET A 303 -12.37 -9.11 30.70
C MET A 303 -12.59 -10.44 29.94
N LEU A 304 -13.76 -11.06 30.13
CA LEU A 304 -14.18 -12.26 29.39
C LEU A 304 -14.41 -11.97 27.90
N SER A 305 -14.97 -10.81 27.54
CA SER A 305 -15.18 -10.44 26.14
C SER A 305 -13.89 -10.04 25.42
N LEU A 306 -12.85 -9.59 26.15
CA LEU A 306 -11.51 -9.41 25.61
C LEU A 306 -10.84 -10.72 25.17
N LEU A 307 -11.04 -11.79 25.94
CA LEU A 307 -10.55 -13.14 25.64
C LEU A 307 -11.41 -13.86 24.59
N SER A 308 -12.67 -13.46 24.47
CA SER A 308 -13.60 -14.04 23.50
C SER A 308 -13.28 -13.63 22.05
N THR A 309 -13.49 -14.58 21.14
CA THR A 309 -13.38 -14.39 19.69
C THR A 309 -14.71 -13.93 19.07
N PHE A 310 -15.67 -13.43 19.87
CA PHE A 310 -17.08 -13.25 19.48
C PHE A 310 -17.22 -12.61 18.08
N GLY A 311 -17.94 -13.30 17.20
CA GLY A 311 -18.18 -12.94 15.80
C GLY A 311 -17.19 -13.53 14.79
N ARG A 312 -15.89 -13.66 15.11
CA ARG A 312 -14.89 -14.15 14.11
C ARG A 312 -14.85 -15.68 13.99
N SER A 313 -15.19 -16.41 15.04
CA SER A 313 -15.32 -17.87 14.96
C SER A 313 -16.41 -18.30 13.98
N SER A 314 -17.47 -17.49 13.81
CA SER A 314 -18.49 -17.71 12.77
C SER A 314 -17.89 -17.59 11.38
N TYR A 315 -17.16 -16.50 11.09
CA TYR A 315 -16.51 -16.33 9.78
C TYR A 315 -15.51 -17.45 9.46
N TRP A 316 -14.75 -17.92 10.45
CA TRP A 316 -13.87 -19.07 10.25
C TRP A 316 -14.67 -20.34 9.95
N ARG A 317 -15.73 -20.61 10.72
CA ARG A 317 -16.60 -21.77 10.51
C ARG A 317 -17.26 -21.73 9.13
N GLU A 318 -17.79 -20.59 8.72
CA GLU A 318 -18.34 -20.35 7.38
C GLU A 318 -17.27 -20.58 6.30
N GLY A 319 -16.07 -20.04 6.47
CA GLY A 319 -14.95 -20.28 5.56
C GLY A 319 -14.60 -21.77 5.43
N PHE A 320 -14.59 -22.53 6.53
CA PHE A 320 -14.38 -23.97 6.49
C PHE A 320 -15.54 -24.72 5.83
N ASN A 321 -16.79 -24.29 6.04
CA ASN A 321 -17.94 -24.86 5.35
C ASN A 321 -17.84 -24.61 3.84
N MET A 322 -17.45 -23.41 3.39
CA MET A 322 -17.22 -23.12 1.98
C MET A 322 -16.10 -23.98 1.37
N LEU A 323 -15.02 -24.23 2.12
CA LEU A 323 -13.96 -25.14 1.69
C LEU A 323 -14.43 -26.59 1.62
N ARG A 324 -15.31 -27.01 2.54
CA ARG A 324 -15.92 -28.35 2.50
C ARG A 324 -16.83 -28.52 1.29
N ASP A 325 -17.62 -27.50 0.97
CA ASP A 325 -18.59 -27.53 -0.12
C ASP A 325 -17.91 -27.37 -1.49
N TYR A 326 -16.84 -26.56 -1.58
CA TYR A 326 -16.10 -26.24 -2.81
C TYR A 326 -14.57 -26.35 -2.62
N PRO A 327 -14.02 -27.57 -2.42
CA PRO A 327 -12.63 -27.77 -1.99
C PRO A 327 -11.57 -27.34 -3.01
N LEU A 328 -11.88 -27.44 -4.31
CA LEU A 328 -10.90 -27.16 -5.37
C LEU A 328 -11.03 -25.75 -5.96
N THR A 329 -12.25 -25.25 -6.10
CA THR A 329 -12.55 -24.02 -6.86
C THR A 329 -12.91 -22.85 -5.94
N GLY A 330 -13.30 -23.16 -4.69
CA GLY A 330 -13.95 -22.23 -3.79
C GLY A 330 -15.30 -21.74 -4.33
N VAL A 331 -15.86 -20.74 -3.64
CA VAL A 331 -17.09 -20.06 -4.06
C VAL A 331 -16.84 -18.94 -5.08
N GLY A 332 -15.59 -18.78 -5.52
CA GLY A 332 -15.12 -17.71 -6.40
C GLY A 332 -14.86 -16.38 -5.70
N ILE A 333 -14.13 -15.51 -6.40
CA ILE A 333 -13.73 -14.19 -5.90
C ILE A 333 -14.97 -13.34 -5.63
N ASN A 334 -14.95 -12.53 -4.56
CA ASN A 334 -16.01 -11.58 -4.24
C ASN A 334 -17.40 -12.19 -3.96
N ALA A 335 -17.50 -13.52 -3.81
CA ALA A 335 -18.77 -14.23 -3.59
C ALA A 335 -18.99 -14.68 -2.14
N TYR A 336 -18.05 -14.42 -1.22
CA TYR A 336 -18.14 -14.83 0.19
C TYR A 336 -19.48 -14.45 0.84
N SER A 337 -19.94 -13.21 0.66
CA SER A 337 -21.18 -12.71 1.25
C SER A 337 -22.46 -13.32 0.68
N LEU A 338 -22.38 -14.05 -0.42
CA LEU A 338 -23.53 -14.75 -1.01
C LEU A 338 -23.76 -16.12 -0.35
N VAL A 339 -22.70 -16.68 0.25
CA VAL A 339 -22.70 -18.01 0.87
C VAL A 339 -22.63 -17.93 2.39
N GLY A 340 -21.89 -16.95 2.92
CA GLY A 340 -21.82 -16.70 4.37
C GLY A 340 -23.10 -16.04 4.86
N ARG A 341 -23.88 -16.78 5.66
CA ARG A 341 -25.02 -16.30 6.43
C ARG A 341 -24.97 -16.86 7.83
#